data_AF-I7C283-F1
#
_entry.id   AF-I7C283-F1
#
_cell.length_a   1.000
_cell.length_b   1.000
_cell.length_c   1.000
_cell.angle_alpha   90.00
_cell.angle_beta   90.00
_cell.angle_gamma   90.00
#
_symmetry.space_group_name_H-M   'P 1'
#
loop_
_entity.id
_entity.type
_entity.pdbx_description
1 polymer ?
#
loop_
_entity_poly.entity_id
_entity_poly.type
_entity_poly.pdbx_seq_one_letter_code
_entity_poly.pdbx_strand_id
1 'polypeptide(L)'
;MAELLEDVVGVNQAGQVCHPYKLTRGNKAGQYSYTLETDNNLNYIGVDEAGLRSLIESGAFNEKGRIRMLPAGCPAGAVGNALSVRRYQGKLLPIR
;
A
#
# COMPACT_ATOMS: atom_id res chain seq x y z
N MET A 1 12.61 2.79 12.03
CA MET A 1 11.27 3.18 11.53
C MET A 1 10.99 2.35 10.27
N ALA A 2 9.72 2.13 9.92
CA ALA A 2 9.40 1.45 8.66
C ALA A 2 9.81 2.33 7.47
N GLU A 3 10.31 1.73 6.39
CA GLU A 3 10.58 2.45 5.14
C GLU A 3 9.25 2.62 4.39
N LEU A 4 8.81 3.88 4.27
CA LEU A 4 7.51 4.26 3.72
C LEU A 4 7.65 4.85 2.31
N LEU A 5 6.68 4.53 1.45
CA LEU A 5 6.54 5.14 0.13
C LEU A 5 5.60 6.35 0.21
N GLU A 6 6.13 7.49 0.66
CA GLU A 6 5.32 8.64 1.09
C GLU A 6 4.52 9.32 -0.02
N ASP A 7 4.95 9.18 -1.27
CA ASP A 7 4.23 9.71 -2.43
C ASP A 7 3.02 8.88 -2.84
N VAL A 8 2.79 7.73 -2.19
CA VAL A 8 1.57 6.93 -2.28
C VAL A 8 0.78 7.08 -0.99
N VAL A 9 -0.49 7.49 -1.12
CA VAL A 9 -1.32 7.85 0.03
C VAL A 9 -2.61 7.04 0.05
N GLY A 10 -2.86 6.37 1.18
CA GLY A 10 -4.17 5.85 1.58
C GLY A 10 -4.68 6.58 2.83
N VAL A 11 -5.96 6.39 3.15
CA VAL A 11 -6.57 6.93 4.38
C VAL A 11 -7.28 5.80 5.10
N ASN A 12 -6.95 5.59 6.38
CA ASN A 12 -7.58 4.57 7.20
C ASN A 12 -8.95 5.03 7.75
N GLN A 13 -9.66 4.13 8.46
CA GLN A 13 -10.97 4.45 9.04
C GLN A 13 -10.94 5.57 10.10
N ALA A 14 -9.78 5.81 10.73
CA ALA A 14 -9.58 6.89 11.68
C ALA A 14 -9.23 8.24 11.01
N GLY A 15 -9.25 8.31 9.67
CA GLY A 15 -8.90 9.52 8.92
C GLY A 15 -7.40 9.82 8.84
N GLN A 16 -6.55 8.90 9.28
CA GLN A 16 -5.10 9.09 9.25
C GLN A 16 -4.54 8.80 7.85
N VAL A 17 -3.57 9.61 7.45
CA VAL A 17 -2.78 9.40 6.23
C VAL A 17 -1.83 8.22 6.45
N CYS A 18 -1.86 7.27 5.52
CA CYS A 18 -1.05 6.06 5.54
C CYS A 18 -0.28 5.90 4.23
N HIS A 19 0.86 5.23 4.32
CA HIS A 19 1.77 4.99 3.21
C HIS A 19 2.13 3.51 3.11
N PRO A 20 2.34 2.96 1.90
CA PRO A 20 2.92 1.65 1.73
C PRO A 20 4.25 1.52 2.47
N TYR A 21 4.54 0.35 2.99
CA TYR A 21 5.79 0.09 3.70
C TYR A 21 6.46 -1.19 3.21
N LYS A 22 7.80 -1.22 3.23
CA LYS A 22 8.54 -2.47 2.98
C LYS A 22 8.41 -3.40 4.19
N LEU A 23 8.02 -4.64 3.91
CA LEU A 23 7.98 -5.69 4.92
C LEU A 23 9.40 -5.99 5.42
N THR A 24 9.55 -6.23 6.72
CA THR A 24 10.86 -6.49 7.34
C THR A 24 11.08 -7.95 7.68
N ARG A 25 10.07 -8.82 7.50
CA ARG A 25 10.08 -10.22 7.90
C ARG A 25 9.29 -11.10 6.91
N GLY A 26 9.60 -12.40 6.90
CA GLY A 26 8.96 -13.41 6.06
C GLY A 26 9.47 -13.42 4.61
N ASN A 27 8.86 -14.25 3.76
CA ASN A 27 9.31 -14.48 2.38
C ASN A 27 9.21 -13.25 1.46
N LYS A 28 8.59 -12.17 1.93
CA LYS A 28 8.40 -10.90 1.22
C LYS A 28 9.21 -9.76 1.85
N ALA A 29 10.19 -10.07 2.70
CA ALA A 29 11.05 -9.05 3.29
C ALA A 29 11.73 -8.22 2.19
N GLY A 30 11.76 -6.90 2.36
CA GLY A 30 12.25 -5.94 1.36
C GLY A 30 11.23 -5.54 0.29
N GLN A 31 10.04 -6.14 0.29
CA GLN A 31 8.98 -5.87 -0.69
C GLN A 31 7.78 -5.16 -0.07
N TYR A 32 6.98 -4.51 -0.92
CA TYR A 32 5.64 -4.04 -0.60
C TYR A 32 4.62 -5.15 -0.79
N SER A 33 3.53 -5.08 -0.04
CA SER A 33 2.49 -6.10 -0.10
C SER A 33 1.17 -5.53 -0.59
N TYR A 34 0.64 -6.10 -1.66
CA TYR A 34 -0.60 -5.64 -2.30
C TYR A 34 -1.50 -6.81 -2.67
N THR A 35 -2.75 -6.52 -3.01
CA THR A 35 -3.67 -7.44 -3.69
C THR A 35 -4.53 -6.66 -4.67
N LEU A 36 -4.93 -7.29 -5.77
CA LEU A 36 -5.90 -6.75 -6.72
C LEU A 36 -7.28 -7.40 -6.55
N GLU A 37 -7.37 -8.41 -5.69
CA GLU A 37 -8.59 -9.15 -5.40
C GLU A 37 -9.15 -8.70 -4.04
N THR A 38 -10.47 -8.47 -3.97
CA THR A 38 -11.15 -8.06 -2.74
C THR A 38 -11.69 -9.23 -1.93
N ASP A 39 -11.80 -10.41 -2.54
CA ASP A 39 -12.66 -11.48 -2.01
C ASP A 39 -11.97 -12.34 -0.95
N ASN A 40 -10.65 -12.21 -0.78
CA ASN A 40 -9.99 -12.91 0.30
C ASN A 40 -8.73 -12.19 0.81
N ASN A 41 -8.66 -11.98 2.13
CA ASN A 41 -7.52 -11.38 2.83
C ASN A 41 -6.27 -12.28 2.86
N LEU A 42 -6.20 -13.29 1.98
CA LEU A 42 -5.18 -14.32 1.95
C LEU A 42 -4.18 -14.11 0.78
N ASN A 43 -4.62 -13.50 -0.32
CA ASN A 43 -3.85 -13.43 -1.57
C ASN A 43 -3.06 -12.13 -1.71
N TYR A 44 -2.25 -11.80 -0.71
CA TYR A 44 -1.32 -10.68 -0.84
C TYR A 44 -0.08 -11.13 -1.60
N ILE A 45 0.39 -10.31 -2.54
CA ILE A 45 1.58 -10.54 -3.35
C ILE A 45 2.66 -9.55 -2.92
N GLY A 46 3.92 -10.00 -2.92
CA GLY A 46 5.08 -9.14 -2.70
C GLY A 46 5.55 -8.52 -4.02
N VAL A 47 5.87 -7.24 -4.01
CA VAL A 47 6.38 -6.51 -5.19
C VAL A 47 7.45 -5.51 -4.76
N ASP A 48 8.41 -5.25 -5.64
CA ASP A 48 9.35 -4.16 -5.43
C ASP A 48 8.69 -2.79 -5.67
N GLU A 49 9.46 -1.72 -5.47
CA GLU A 49 8.93 -0.36 -5.63
C GLU A 49 8.53 -0.06 -7.08
N ALA A 50 9.37 -0.43 -8.05
CA ALA A 50 9.14 -0.14 -9.46
C ALA A 50 7.88 -0.84 -9.98
N GLY A 51 7.68 -2.11 -9.60
CA GLY A 51 6.49 -2.87 -9.91
C GLY A 51 5.24 -2.29 -9.23
N LEU A 52 5.34 -1.86 -7.96
CA LEU A 52 4.20 -1.23 -7.28
C LEU A 52 3.77 0.06 -7.99
N ARG A 53 4.73 0.92 -8.33
CA ARG A 53 4.48 2.17 -9.07
C ARG A 53 3.81 1.89 -10.42
N SER A 54 4.32 0.89 -11.15
CA SER A 54 3.75 0.49 -12.45
C SER A 54 2.29 0.03 -12.33
N LEU A 55 1.94 -0.69 -11.25
CA LEU A 55 0.56 -1.10 -10.97
C LEU A 55 -0.36 0.07 -10.58
N ILE A 56 0.18 1.06 -9.87
CA ILE A 56 -0.56 2.29 -9.55
C ILE A 56 -0.84 3.09 -10.82
N GLU A 57 0.17 3.26 -11.66
CA GLU A 57 0.08 4.01 -12.91
C GLU A 57 -0.84 3.33 -13.93
N SER A 58 -0.93 2.00 -13.93
CA SER A 58 -1.89 1.25 -14.77
C SER A 58 -3.33 1.32 -14.27
N GLY A 59 -3.57 1.88 -13.08
CA GLY A 59 -4.90 2.02 -12.50
C GLY A 59 -5.42 0.75 -11.79
N ALA A 60 -4.55 -0.22 -11.49
CA ALA A 60 -4.94 -1.48 -10.85
C ALA A 60 -5.58 -1.28 -9.45
N PHE A 61 -5.37 -0.12 -8.83
CA PHE A 61 -5.88 0.23 -7.49
C PHE A 61 -7.12 1.15 -7.50
N ASN A 62 -7.69 1.47 -8.67
CA ASN A 62 -8.77 2.45 -8.79
C ASN A 62 -10.10 1.97 -8.19
N GLU A 63 -10.35 0.66 -8.14
CA GLU A 63 -11.61 0.10 -7.62
C GLU A 63 -11.32 -0.88 -6.46
N LYS A 64 -10.67 -2.00 -6.80
CA LYS A 64 -10.57 -3.17 -5.94
C LYS A 64 -9.21 -3.33 -5.27
N GLY A 65 -8.14 -2.90 -5.93
CA GLY A 65 -6.79 -3.08 -5.40
C GLY A 65 -6.57 -2.46 -4.02
N ARG A 66 -5.77 -3.13 -3.19
CA ARG A 66 -5.38 -2.69 -1.84
C ARG A 66 -3.89 -2.90 -1.64
N ILE A 67 -3.26 -2.01 -0.88
CA ILE A 67 -1.85 -2.09 -0.49
C ILE A 67 -1.78 -2.07 1.04
N ARG A 68 -0.88 -2.85 1.64
CA ARG A 68 -0.58 -2.78 3.08
C ARG A 68 0.11 -1.45 3.39
N MET A 69 -0.51 -0.65 4.23
CA MET A 69 -0.05 0.70 4.54
C MET A 69 -0.05 0.98 6.05
N LEU A 70 0.86 1.83 6.50
CA LEU A 70 0.98 2.29 7.88
C LEU A 70 0.91 3.83 7.96
N PRO A 71 0.37 4.38 9.05
CA PRO A 71 0.54 5.80 9.35
C PRO A 71 2.01 6.19 9.47
N ALA A 72 2.32 7.44 9.12
CA ALA A 72 3.64 8.01 9.36
C ALA A 72 4.00 7.93 10.85
N GLY A 73 5.27 7.61 11.15
CA GLY A 73 5.77 7.52 12.53
C GLY A 73 5.47 6.21 13.26
N CYS A 74 4.86 5.20 12.63
CA CYS A 74 4.67 3.89 13.24
C CYS A 74 6.02 3.22 13.62
N PRO A 75 6.06 2.47 14.75
CA PRO A 75 7.25 1.73 15.14
C PRO A 75 7.59 0.62 14.14
N ALA A 76 8.86 0.23 14.09
CA ALA A 76 9.29 -0.88 13.25
C ALA A 76 8.60 -2.19 13.69
N GLY A 77 8.02 -2.93 12.74
CA GLY A 77 7.28 -4.17 13.02
C GLY A 77 5.77 -3.98 13.23
N ALA A 78 5.24 -2.76 13.15
CA ALA A 78 3.80 -2.54 13.06
C ALA A 78 3.23 -3.22 11.80
N VAL A 79 2.04 -3.81 11.90
CA VAL A 79 1.35 -4.43 10.78
C VAL A 79 0.24 -3.50 10.31
N GLY A 80 0.41 -2.98 9.10
CA GLY A 80 -0.55 -2.08 8.48
C GLY A 80 -1.82 -2.75 7.96
N ASN A 81 -2.87 -1.95 7.81
CA ASN A 81 -4.11 -2.37 7.14
C ASN A 81 -3.95 -2.29 5.62
N ALA A 82 -4.72 -3.10 4.90
CA ALA A 82 -4.80 -3.01 3.46
C ALA A 82 -5.75 -1.87 3.06
N LEU A 83 -5.23 -0.88 2.34
CA LEU A 83 -5.95 0.34 2.00
C LEU A 83 -5.91 0.59 0.49
N SER A 84 -6.95 1.23 -0.03
CA SER A 84 -6.98 1.75 -1.39
C SER A 84 -6.01 2.92 -1.51
N VAL A 85 -5.40 3.07 -2.69
CA VAL A 85 -4.61 4.26 -3.00
C VAL A 85 -5.57 5.39 -3.36
N ARG A 86 -5.47 6.50 -2.63
CA ARG A 86 -6.26 7.71 -2.87
C ARG A 86 -5.46 8.77 -3.63
N ARG A 87 -4.17 8.89 -3.36
CA ARG A 87 -3.28 9.79 -4.10
C ARG A 87 -1.97 9.13 -4.46
N TYR A 88 -1.43 9.53 -5.60
CA TYR A 88 -0.10 9.18 -6.06
C TYR A 88 0.58 10.44 -6.60
N GLN A 89 1.79 10.74 -6.11
CA GLN A 89 2.56 11.94 -6.49
C GLN A 89 1.75 13.24 -6.36
N GLY A 90 0.99 13.36 -5.28
CA GLY A 90 0.13 14.53 -5.01
C GLY A 90 -1.16 14.60 -5.84
N LYS A 91 -1.34 13.73 -6.84
CA LYS A 91 -2.55 13.68 -7.67
C LYS A 91 -3.55 12.70 -7.07
N LEU A 92 -4.83 13.08 -7.10
CA LEU A 92 -5.93 12.15 -6.81
C LEU A 92 -5.96 11.06 -7.87
N LEU A 93 -5.95 9.81 -7.45
CA LEU A 93 -6.24 8.71 -8.35
C LEU A 93 -7.74 8.65 -8.59
N PRO A 94 -8.19 8.46 -9.84
CA PRO A 94 -9.60 8.31 -10.12
C PRO A 94 -10.10 7.02 -9.46
N ILE A 95 -10.98 7.17 -8.48
CA ILE A 95 -11.79 6.06 -7.98
C ILE A 95 -12.84 5.82 -9.06
N ARG A 96 -12.80 4.65 -9.72
CA ARG A 96 -13.79 4.28 -10.74
C ARG A 96 -14.93 3.48 -10.14
#